data_AF-A0A2T8HKU4-F1
#
_entry.id   AF-A0A2T8HKU4-F1
#
_cell.length_a   1.000
_cell.length_b   1.000
_cell.length_c   1.000
_cell.angle_alpha   90.00
_cell.angle_beta   90.00
_cell.angle_gamma   90.00
#
_symmetry.space_group_name_H-M   'P 1'
#
loop_
_entity.id
_entity.type
_entity.pdbx_description
1 polymer ?
#
loop_
_entity_poly.entity_id
_entity_poly.type
_entity_poly.pdbx_seq_one_letter_code
_entity_poly.pdbx_strand_id
1 'polypeptide(L)'
;MNFKIGDFVRFVDEAIEGHITSFLSDDIIGVTDESGFEIPVSITKITAVHGDMKRQDDEDAPAEIVGQFIEKGIYLAVTGEQKEGLARFWIVNETSFQLLISISEAKAGKQEGLFSSLLGAKKTVEFHKANFSAVGKWPIFTIRIIRHSNNLHTAQPVLEEEIRIKPISLSDPKTRLDLLPEKAWVTQLDIEKKDIGLQRLKDFGK
;
A
#
# COMPACT_ATOMS: atom_id res chain seq x y z
N MET A 1 -15.55 -19.74 26.62
CA MET A 1 -14.38 -19.06 27.22
C MET A 1 -13.79 -18.24 26.08
N ASN A 2 -13.99 -16.92 26.10
CA ASN A 2 -13.85 -16.07 24.90
C ASN A 2 -12.59 -15.17 24.94
N PHE A 3 -11.70 -15.37 25.90
CA PHE A 3 -10.46 -14.60 26.04
C PHE A 3 -9.28 -15.43 25.54
N LYS A 4 -8.36 -14.80 24.82
CA LYS A 4 -7.12 -15.36 24.27
C LYS A 4 -5.91 -14.60 24.83
N ILE A 5 -4.74 -15.24 24.86
CA ILE A 5 -3.48 -14.54 25.19
C ILE A 5 -3.27 -13.40 24.18
N GLY A 6 -2.87 -12.23 24.69
CA GLY A 6 -2.68 -11.00 23.95
C GLY A 6 -3.91 -10.10 23.86
N ASP A 7 -5.08 -10.54 24.34
CA ASP A 7 -6.27 -9.71 24.38
C ASP A 7 -6.07 -8.52 25.31
N PHE A 8 -6.49 -7.34 24.86
CA PHE A 8 -6.48 -6.13 25.66
C PHE A 8 -7.74 -6.08 26.52
N VAL A 9 -7.56 -6.07 27.83
CA VAL A 9 -8.65 -6.14 28.81
C VAL A 9 -8.53 -5.02 29.82
N ARG A 10 -9.68 -4.61 30.34
CA ARG A 10 -9.83 -3.66 31.42
C ARG A 10 -10.45 -4.33 32.62
N PHE A 11 -9.99 -3.95 33.80
CA PHE A 11 -10.56 -4.43 35.06
C PHE A 11 -11.93 -3.76 35.29
N VAL A 12 -12.92 -4.54 35.74
CA VAL A 12 -14.28 -4.04 35.94
C VAL A 12 -14.35 -3.09 37.13
N ASP A 13 -13.64 -3.43 38.21
CA ASP A 13 -13.67 -2.70 39.47
C ASP A 13 -12.64 -1.56 39.53
N GLU A 14 -11.63 -1.59 38.66
CA GLU A 14 -10.45 -0.72 38.73
C GLU A 14 -10.16 -0.07 37.37
N ALA A 15 -9.58 1.14 37.38
CA ALA A 15 -9.16 1.83 36.15
C ALA A 15 -7.78 1.34 35.67
N ILE A 16 -7.60 0.01 35.64
CA ILE A 16 -6.38 -0.66 35.18
C ILE A 16 -6.69 -1.38 33.87
N GLU A 17 -5.77 -1.26 32.92
CA GLU A 17 -5.83 -1.88 31.60
C GLU A 17 -4.53 -2.65 31.34
N GLY A 18 -4.61 -3.71 30.56
CA GLY A 18 -3.43 -4.53 30.24
C GLY A 18 -3.74 -5.65 29.27
N HIS A 19 -2.73 -6.46 28.97
CA HIS A 19 -2.85 -7.59 28.07
C HIS A 19 -2.85 -8.91 28.82
N ILE A 20 -3.68 -9.86 28.39
CA ILE A 20 -3.64 -11.23 28.92
C ILE A 20 -2.32 -11.88 28.51
N THR A 21 -1.49 -12.27 29.48
CA THR A 21 -0.18 -12.90 29.22
C THR A 21 -0.15 -14.37 29.64
N SER A 22 -0.99 -14.79 30.59
CA SER A 22 -1.01 -16.16 31.08
C SER A 22 -2.41 -16.63 31.50
N PHE A 23 -2.63 -17.95 31.43
CA PHE A 23 -3.78 -18.62 32.05
C PHE A 23 -3.24 -19.43 33.24
N LEU A 24 -3.55 -18.99 34.45
CA LEU A 24 -3.03 -19.58 35.69
C LEU A 24 -3.91 -20.75 36.15
N SER A 25 -5.23 -20.67 35.94
CA SER A 25 -6.23 -21.69 36.30
C SER A 25 -7.53 -21.47 35.49
N ASP A 26 -8.49 -22.38 35.59
CA ASP A 26 -9.77 -22.31 34.83
C ASP A 26 -10.53 -20.97 34.96
N ASP A 27 -10.35 -20.25 36.08
CA ASP A 27 -11.00 -18.95 36.32
C ASP A 27 -10.02 -17.79 36.59
N ILE A 28 -8.70 -18.03 36.59
CA ILE A 28 -7.68 -17.01 36.93
C ILE A 28 -6.75 -16.78 35.74
N ILE A 29 -6.64 -15.53 35.31
CA ILE A 29 -5.74 -15.10 34.24
C ILE A 29 -4.72 -14.09 34.75
N GLY A 30 -3.53 -14.09 34.14
CA GLY A 30 -2.52 -13.05 34.33
C GLY A 30 -2.72 -11.93 33.32
N VAL A 31 -2.88 -10.70 33.80
CA VAL A 31 -2.94 -9.49 32.97
C VAL A 31 -1.71 -8.64 33.27
N THR A 32 -0.92 -8.36 32.24
CA THR A 32 0.28 -7.52 32.35
C THR A 32 -0.03 -6.09 31.92
N ASP A 33 0.32 -5.13 32.77
CA ASP A 33 0.18 -3.69 32.50
C ASP A 33 1.36 -3.12 31.67
N GLU A 34 1.32 -1.83 31.36
CA GLU A 34 2.41 -1.15 30.63
C GLU A 34 3.74 -1.11 31.39
N SER A 35 3.72 -1.29 32.71
CA SER A 35 4.92 -1.33 33.55
C SER A 35 5.64 -2.69 33.51
N GLY A 36 5.00 -3.70 32.92
CA GLY A 36 5.49 -5.08 32.85
C GLY A 36 5.17 -5.90 34.10
N PHE A 37 4.24 -5.44 34.95
CA PHE A 37 3.81 -6.18 36.14
C PHE A 37 2.60 -7.07 35.81
N GLU A 38 2.68 -8.36 36.17
CA GLU A 38 1.60 -9.34 35.93
C GLU A 38 0.68 -9.44 37.15
N ILE A 39 -0.60 -9.13 36.95
CA ILE A 39 -1.64 -9.13 37.97
C ILE A 39 -2.57 -10.33 37.74
N PRO A 40 -2.67 -11.28 38.69
CA PRO A 40 -3.64 -12.36 38.61
C PRO A 40 -5.04 -11.86 38.95
N VAL A 41 -5.99 -12.05 38.03
CA VAL A 41 -7.38 -11.60 38.16
C VAL A 41 -8.37 -12.67 37.69
N SER A 42 -9.55 -12.73 38.32
CA SER A 42 -10.61 -13.63 37.87
C SER A 42 -11.21 -13.17 36.54
N ILE A 43 -11.58 -14.12 35.68
CA ILE A 43 -12.21 -13.87 34.38
C ILE A 43 -13.51 -13.07 34.52
N THR A 44 -14.20 -13.16 35.65
CA THR A 44 -15.43 -12.41 35.91
C THR A 44 -15.20 -10.92 36.19
N LYS A 45 -13.96 -10.52 36.50
CA LYS A 45 -13.57 -9.14 36.88
C LYS A 45 -12.87 -8.38 35.77
N ILE A 46 -12.88 -8.90 34.55
CA ILE A 46 -12.28 -8.26 33.38
C ILE A 46 -13.33 -8.10 32.27
N THR A 47 -13.13 -7.08 31.45
CA THR A 47 -13.90 -6.87 30.23
C THR A 47 -12.94 -6.64 29.05
N ALA A 48 -13.27 -7.20 27.90
CA ALA A 48 -12.50 -6.97 26.67
C ALA A 48 -12.70 -5.52 26.22
N VAL A 49 -11.61 -4.77 26.13
CA VAL A 49 -11.63 -3.44 25.52
C VAL A 49 -11.55 -3.66 24.01
N HIS A 50 -12.69 -3.54 23.33
CA HIS A 50 -12.75 -3.62 21.87
C HIS A 50 -12.24 -2.31 21.25
N GLY A 51 -10.92 -2.10 21.36
CA GLY A 51 -10.19 -1.05 20.65
C GLY A 51 -9.25 -1.69 19.62
N ASP A 52 -9.57 -1.54 18.34
CA ASP A 52 -8.70 -1.68 17.16
C ASP A 52 -7.59 -2.75 17.17
N MET A 53 -7.94 -4.00 17.49
CA MET A 53 -7.22 -5.16 16.95
C MET A 53 -8.21 -6.08 16.25
N LYS A 54 -8.54 -5.76 14.98
CA LYS A 54 -9.05 -6.78 14.05
C LYS A 54 -7.96 -7.85 13.88
N ARG A 55 -8.06 -8.94 14.63
CA ARG A 55 -7.38 -10.19 14.28
C ARG A 55 -8.20 -10.85 13.17
N GLN A 56 -7.52 -11.29 12.12
CA GLN A 56 -8.12 -11.89 10.92
C GLN A 56 -8.87 -13.22 11.17
N ASP A 57 -8.81 -13.78 12.38
CA ASP A 57 -9.36 -15.11 12.66
C ASP A 57 -10.80 -15.12 13.21
N ASP A 58 -11.41 -13.97 13.52
CA ASP A 58 -12.77 -13.92 14.10
C ASP A 58 -13.79 -13.07 13.28
N GLU A 59 -13.54 -12.81 12.00
CA GLU A 59 -14.57 -12.29 11.09
C GLU A 59 -14.76 -13.24 9.91
N ASP A 60 -16.03 -13.63 9.69
CA ASP A 60 -16.53 -14.21 8.45
C ASP A 60 -15.77 -13.67 7.25
N ALA A 61 -15.29 -14.59 6.40
CA ALA A 61 -14.58 -14.30 5.17
C ALA A 61 -15.10 -13.00 4.56
N PRO A 62 -14.26 -11.95 4.38
CA PRO A 62 -14.73 -10.69 3.84
C PRO A 62 -15.44 -11.01 2.54
N ALA A 63 -16.72 -10.63 2.47
CA ALA A 63 -17.63 -10.96 1.38
C ALA A 63 -16.86 -10.98 0.06
N GLU A 64 -16.79 -12.15 -0.57
CA GLU A 64 -16.19 -12.30 -1.89
C GLU A 64 -16.72 -11.16 -2.74
N ILE A 65 -15.81 -10.30 -3.21
CA ILE A 65 -16.17 -9.37 -4.27
C ILE A 65 -16.52 -10.28 -5.44
N VAL A 66 -17.82 -10.51 -5.66
CA VAL A 66 -18.34 -11.32 -6.77
C VAL A 66 -18.03 -10.56 -8.06
N GLY A 67 -16.80 -10.71 -8.53
CA GLY A 67 -16.22 -10.02 -9.64
C GLY A 67 -14.90 -10.68 -10.00
N GLN A 68 -14.56 -10.71 -11.28
CA GLN A 68 -13.30 -11.26 -11.75
C GLN A 68 -12.13 -10.60 -11.00
N PHE A 69 -11.22 -11.41 -10.45
CA PHE A 69 -10.01 -10.88 -9.80
C PHE A 69 -9.12 -10.22 -10.86
N ILE A 70 -8.85 -8.93 -10.70
CA ILE A 70 -8.09 -8.11 -11.66
C ILE A 70 -6.64 -8.03 -11.18
N GLU A 71 -5.74 -8.71 -11.90
CA GLU A 71 -4.32 -8.79 -11.53
C GLU A 71 -3.46 -7.63 -12.06
N LYS A 72 -3.88 -6.96 -13.15
CA LYS A 72 -3.12 -5.90 -13.81
C LYS A 72 -3.93 -4.60 -13.88
N GLY A 73 -3.24 -3.46 -13.88
CA GLY A 73 -3.84 -2.13 -13.90
C GLY A 73 -3.27 -1.20 -12.83
N ILE A 74 -1.96 -1.24 -12.61
CA ILE A 74 -1.26 -0.27 -11.76
C ILE A 74 -0.63 0.78 -12.66
N TYR A 75 -1.02 2.04 -12.47
CA TYR A 75 -0.55 3.14 -13.32
C TYR A 75 0.09 4.26 -12.53
N LEU A 76 1.14 4.85 -13.11
CA LEU A 76 1.56 6.20 -12.81
C LEU A 76 0.80 7.17 -13.72
N ALA A 77 0.10 8.12 -13.13
CA ALA A 77 -0.67 9.12 -13.86
C ALA A 77 -0.22 10.55 -13.51
N VAL A 78 -0.09 11.40 -14.53
CA VAL A 78 0.20 12.83 -14.37
C VAL A 78 -0.99 13.63 -14.87
N THR A 79 -1.54 14.47 -14.01
CA THR A 79 -2.70 15.34 -14.29
C THR A 79 -2.30 16.81 -14.23
N GLY A 80 -3.19 17.71 -14.64
CA GLY A 80 -2.96 19.14 -14.71
C GLY A 80 -2.69 19.67 -16.12
N GLU A 81 -2.86 20.98 -16.29
CA GLU A 81 -2.71 21.67 -17.56
C GLU A 81 -1.38 22.41 -17.63
N GLN A 82 -0.65 22.25 -18.74
CA GLN A 82 0.66 22.91 -18.93
C GLN A 82 0.55 24.45 -18.79
N LYS A 83 -0.59 25.02 -19.19
CA LYS A 83 -0.87 26.46 -19.07
C LYS A 83 -1.08 26.93 -17.63
N GLU A 84 -1.66 26.08 -16.78
CA GLU A 84 -1.90 26.39 -15.35
C GLU A 84 -0.64 26.17 -14.50
N GLY A 85 0.32 25.43 -15.05
CA GLY A 85 1.66 25.32 -14.48
C GLY A 85 1.80 24.30 -13.35
N LEU A 86 0.73 23.68 -12.83
CA LEU A 86 0.80 22.67 -11.78
C LEU A 86 0.51 21.27 -12.30
N ALA A 87 1.48 20.36 -12.15
CA ALA A 87 1.32 18.93 -12.40
C ALA A 87 1.09 18.19 -11.08
N ARG A 88 0.19 17.19 -11.09
CA ARG A 88 -0.07 16.30 -9.95
C ARG A 88 0.14 14.85 -10.36
N PHE A 89 0.88 14.11 -9.53
CA PHE A 89 1.30 12.74 -9.80
C PHE A 89 0.52 11.78 -8.91
N TRP A 90 0.01 10.73 -9.53
CA TRP A 90 -0.89 9.77 -8.92
C TRP A 90 -0.41 8.35 -9.14
N ILE A 91 -0.57 7.51 -8.12
CA ILE A 91 -0.67 6.07 -8.32
C ILE A 91 -2.14 5.72 -8.45
N VAL A 92 -2.49 5.01 -9.53
CA VAL A 92 -3.83 4.52 -9.79
C VAL A 92 -3.81 3.00 -9.68
N ASN A 93 -4.64 2.46 -8.80
CA ASN A 93 -4.79 1.04 -8.58
C ASN A 93 -6.14 0.57 -9.12
N GLU A 94 -6.17 0.08 -10.35
CA GLU A 94 -7.34 -0.57 -10.93
C GLU A 94 -7.38 -2.08 -10.63
N THR A 95 -6.42 -2.61 -9.88
CA THR A 95 -6.37 -4.04 -9.54
C THR A 95 -7.29 -4.38 -8.37
N SER A 96 -7.45 -5.67 -8.12
CA SER A 96 -8.08 -6.21 -6.91
C SER A 96 -7.14 -6.30 -5.70
N PHE A 97 -5.88 -5.89 -5.85
CA PHE A 97 -4.90 -5.90 -4.77
C PHE A 97 -4.99 -4.66 -3.89
N GLN A 98 -4.63 -4.84 -2.62
CA GLN A 98 -4.07 -3.75 -1.82
C GLN A 98 -2.59 -3.58 -2.19
N LEU A 99 -2.14 -2.33 -2.33
CA LEU A 99 -0.77 -2.00 -2.67
C LEU A 99 -0.06 -1.39 -1.47
N LEU A 100 1.10 -1.94 -1.12
CA LEU A 100 2.05 -1.31 -0.22
C LEU A 100 3.06 -0.55 -1.08
N ILE A 101 3.00 0.77 -1.03
CA ILE A 101 3.72 1.67 -1.93
C ILE A 101 4.86 2.35 -1.18
N SER A 102 6.05 2.36 -1.77
CA SER A 102 7.18 3.21 -1.38
C SER A 102 7.72 3.92 -2.61
N ILE A 103 7.81 5.24 -2.56
CA ILE A 103 8.32 6.10 -3.63
C ILE A 103 9.47 6.92 -3.07
N SER A 104 10.58 6.95 -3.80
CA SER A 104 11.79 7.70 -3.44
C SER A 104 12.29 8.50 -4.63
N GLU A 105 12.99 9.59 -4.36
CA GLU A 105 13.75 10.33 -5.36
C GLU A 105 15.16 9.72 -5.48
N ALA A 106 15.58 9.36 -6.69
CA ALA A 106 16.93 8.87 -6.96
C ALA A 106 17.94 10.03 -7.06
N LYS A 107 19.00 9.99 -6.26
CA LYS A 107 20.07 11.00 -6.18
C LYS A 107 21.44 10.33 -6.20
N ALA A 108 22.10 10.29 -7.37
CA ALA A 108 23.51 9.89 -7.53
C ALA A 108 23.90 8.62 -6.73
N GLY A 109 23.17 7.52 -6.95
CA GLY A 109 23.41 6.23 -6.26
C GLY A 109 22.84 6.13 -4.84
N LYS A 110 22.18 7.19 -4.35
CA LYS A 110 21.39 7.21 -3.12
C LYS A 110 19.91 7.42 -3.46
N GLN A 111 19.05 7.21 -2.48
CA GLN A 111 17.62 7.47 -2.58
C GLN A 111 17.13 8.23 -1.35
N GLU A 112 16.21 9.15 -1.55
CA GLU A 112 15.51 9.87 -0.49
C GLU A 112 14.03 9.52 -0.53
N GLY A 113 13.47 9.05 0.59
CA GLY A 113 12.06 8.70 0.67
C GLY A 113 11.16 9.92 0.45
N LEU A 114 10.24 9.82 -0.51
CA LEU A 114 9.32 10.90 -0.86
C LEU A 114 7.90 10.63 -0.37
N PHE A 115 7.46 9.38 -0.47
CA PHE A 115 6.09 8.99 -0.16
C PHE A 115 5.99 7.50 0.16
N SER A 116 5.12 7.14 1.10
CA SER A 116 4.75 5.75 1.37
C SER A 116 3.29 5.65 1.77
N SER A 117 2.58 4.63 1.30
CA SER A 117 1.16 4.46 1.63
C SER A 117 0.64 3.05 1.41
N LEU A 118 -0.45 2.73 2.08
CA LEU A 118 -1.27 1.55 1.83
C LEU A 118 -2.47 1.97 0.96
N LEU A 119 -2.52 1.52 -0.29
CA LEU A 119 -3.57 1.87 -1.24
C LEU A 119 -4.48 0.66 -1.47
N GLY A 120 -5.75 0.76 -1.08
CA GLY A 120 -6.74 -0.29 -1.33
C GLY A 120 -7.02 -0.54 -2.82
N ALA A 121 -7.69 -1.65 -3.12
CA ALA A 121 -8.19 -1.97 -4.45
C ALA A 121 -9.09 -0.85 -5.00
N LYS A 122 -9.05 -0.61 -6.32
CA LYS A 122 -9.88 0.39 -7.01
C LYS A 122 -9.80 1.80 -6.42
N LYS A 123 -8.60 2.23 -6.03
CA LYS A 123 -8.34 3.56 -5.45
C LYS A 123 -7.16 4.26 -6.12
N THR A 124 -7.05 5.56 -5.85
CA THR A 124 -5.93 6.40 -6.27
C THR A 124 -5.30 7.11 -5.08
N VAL A 125 -4.04 7.51 -5.23
CA VAL A 125 -3.38 8.39 -4.26
C VAL A 125 -2.44 9.36 -4.98
N GLU A 126 -2.53 10.63 -4.63
CA GLU A 126 -1.59 11.66 -5.06
C GLU A 126 -0.33 11.54 -4.21
N PHE A 127 0.85 11.49 -4.83
CA PHE A 127 2.12 11.35 -4.10
C PHE A 127 3.10 12.51 -4.34
N HIS A 128 2.87 13.33 -5.36
CA HIS A 128 3.76 14.45 -5.67
C HIS A 128 3.07 15.55 -6.46
N LYS A 129 3.62 16.77 -6.38
CA LYS A 129 3.25 17.94 -7.18
C LYS A 129 4.49 18.64 -7.68
N ALA A 130 4.48 19.08 -8.92
CA ALA A 130 5.59 19.83 -9.49
C ALA A 130 5.10 20.86 -10.51
N ASN A 131 5.92 21.88 -10.78
CA ASN A 131 5.57 22.89 -11.76
C ASN A 131 5.97 22.44 -13.19
N PHE A 132 5.10 22.62 -14.19
CA PHE A 132 5.40 22.31 -15.59
C PHE A 132 6.59 23.12 -16.14
N SER A 133 6.83 24.33 -15.63
CA SER A 133 8.02 25.12 -15.99
C SER A 133 9.34 24.46 -15.57
N ALA A 134 9.29 23.50 -14.64
CA ALA A 134 10.44 22.78 -14.11
C ALA A 134 10.51 21.31 -14.58
N VAL A 135 9.79 20.90 -15.63
CA VAL A 135 9.76 19.49 -16.09
C VAL A 135 11.15 18.89 -16.29
N GLY A 136 12.09 19.65 -16.85
CA GLY A 136 13.47 19.18 -17.03
C GLY A 136 14.22 18.85 -15.74
N LYS A 137 13.74 19.35 -14.60
CA LYS A 137 14.28 19.18 -13.25
C LYS A 137 13.39 18.32 -12.35
N TRP A 138 12.33 17.71 -12.89
CA TRP A 138 11.51 16.80 -12.09
C TRP A 138 12.35 15.61 -11.61
N PRO A 139 12.09 15.12 -10.39
CA PRO A 139 12.84 14.02 -9.80
C PRO A 139 12.72 12.75 -10.65
N ILE A 140 13.74 11.91 -10.57
CA ILE A 140 13.65 10.52 -11.01
C ILE A 140 13.07 9.73 -9.85
N PHE A 141 11.94 9.09 -10.06
CA PHE A 141 11.27 8.32 -9.02
C PHE A 141 11.71 6.86 -9.05
N THR A 142 12.07 6.31 -7.91
CA THR A 142 12.11 4.87 -7.68
C THR A 142 10.80 4.47 -7.00
N ILE A 143 9.96 3.72 -7.72
CA ILE A 143 8.64 3.27 -7.27
C ILE A 143 8.73 1.78 -6.94
N ARG A 144 8.44 1.42 -5.69
CA ARG A 144 8.35 0.03 -5.22
C ARG A 144 6.94 -0.28 -4.76
N ILE A 145 6.37 -1.37 -5.25
CA ILE A 145 5.01 -1.79 -4.93
C ILE A 145 4.99 -3.28 -4.61
N ILE A 146 4.48 -3.61 -3.43
CA ILE A 146 4.14 -4.97 -3.02
C ILE A 146 2.63 -5.12 -3.10
N ARG A 147 2.16 -6.21 -3.71
CA ARG A 147 0.74 -6.53 -3.85
C ARG A 147 0.31 -7.47 -2.73
N HIS A 148 -0.86 -7.22 -2.18
CA HIS A 148 -1.44 -8.05 -1.12
C HIS A 148 -2.93 -8.29 -1.38
N SER A 149 -3.38 -9.53 -1.18
CA SER A 149 -4.80 -9.90 -1.20
C SER A 149 -5.03 -11.14 -0.35
N ASN A 150 -6.19 -11.20 0.30
CA ASN A 150 -6.68 -12.39 1.00
C ASN A 150 -7.33 -13.40 0.04
N ASN A 151 -7.58 -13.00 -1.22
CA ASN A 151 -8.14 -13.88 -2.25
C ASN A 151 -7.02 -14.66 -2.93
N LEU A 152 -7.33 -15.85 -3.46
CA LEU A 152 -6.38 -16.64 -4.24
C LEU A 152 -5.99 -15.87 -5.51
N HIS A 153 -4.68 -15.73 -5.75
CA HIS A 153 -4.13 -14.99 -6.89
C HIS A 153 -2.75 -15.54 -7.27
N THR A 154 -2.28 -15.18 -8.46
CA THR A 154 -0.92 -15.55 -8.89
C THR A 154 0.10 -14.72 -8.12
N ALA A 155 1.10 -15.37 -7.51
CA ALA A 155 2.20 -14.68 -6.86
C ALA A 155 2.94 -13.78 -7.88
N GLN A 156 3.08 -12.50 -7.55
CA GLN A 156 3.80 -11.53 -8.38
C GLN A 156 5.04 -11.02 -7.64
N PRO A 157 6.16 -10.79 -8.35
CA PRO A 157 7.32 -10.16 -7.75
C PRO A 157 6.99 -8.74 -7.31
N VAL A 158 7.85 -8.19 -6.44
CA VAL A 158 7.83 -6.76 -6.13
C VAL A 158 7.98 -6.00 -7.45
N LEU A 159 7.06 -5.07 -7.69
CA LEU A 159 7.19 -4.15 -8.80
C LEU A 159 8.18 -3.07 -8.37
N GLU A 160 9.30 -2.97 -9.07
CA GLU A 160 10.31 -1.94 -8.87
C GLU A 160 10.62 -1.25 -10.19
N GLU A 161 10.35 0.04 -10.25
CA GLU A 161 10.44 0.84 -11.46
C GLU A 161 11.16 2.16 -11.19
N GLU A 162 12.22 2.44 -11.96
CA GLU A 162 12.86 3.75 -11.99
C GLU A 162 12.30 4.57 -13.15
N ILE A 163 11.57 5.63 -12.84
CA ILE A 163 10.84 6.42 -13.82
C ILE A 163 11.31 7.87 -13.83
N ARG A 164 11.72 8.30 -15.01
CA ARG A 164 11.91 9.71 -15.35
C ARG A 164 10.83 10.14 -16.34
N ILE A 165 9.98 11.07 -15.91
CA ILE A 165 9.02 11.69 -16.83
C ILE A 165 9.76 12.64 -17.77
N LYS A 166 9.72 12.34 -19.07
CA LYS A 166 10.36 13.16 -20.10
C LYS A 166 9.37 14.22 -20.60
N PRO A 167 9.81 15.44 -20.97
CA PRO A 167 8.92 16.44 -21.56
C PRO A 167 8.12 15.91 -22.76
N ILE A 168 8.73 15.04 -23.58
CA ILE A 168 8.07 14.49 -24.76
C ILE A 168 6.86 13.60 -24.43
N SER A 169 6.87 12.86 -23.31
CA SER A 169 5.72 12.03 -22.92
C SER A 169 4.53 12.87 -22.43
N LEU A 170 4.74 14.15 -22.14
CA LEU A 170 3.68 15.11 -21.79
C LEU A 170 3.07 15.77 -23.04
N SER A 171 3.55 15.42 -24.23
CA SER A 171 2.97 15.83 -25.51
C SER A 171 1.98 14.80 -26.04
N ASP A 172 1.99 13.58 -25.50
CA ASP A 172 1.04 12.53 -25.84
C ASP A 172 -0.38 12.93 -25.42
N PRO A 173 -1.42 12.45 -26.14
CA PRO A 173 -2.80 12.71 -25.77
C PRO A 173 -3.11 12.09 -24.40
N LYS A 174 -3.72 12.89 -23.52
CA LYS A 174 -4.16 12.41 -22.20
C LYS A 174 -5.24 11.34 -22.34
N THR A 175 -5.13 10.29 -21.53
CA THR A 175 -6.09 9.19 -21.41
C THR A 175 -7.04 9.45 -20.23
N ARG A 176 -8.30 9.00 -20.34
CA ARG A 176 -9.24 9.01 -19.23
C ARG A 176 -9.10 7.71 -18.46
N LEU A 177 -8.90 7.80 -17.15
CA LEU A 177 -8.98 6.68 -16.21
C LEU A 177 -10.22 6.88 -15.34
N ASP A 178 -10.98 5.82 -15.07
CA ASP A 178 -12.27 5.93 -14.37
C ASP A 178 -12.11 6.39 -12.91
N LEU A 179 -10.96 6.08 -12.30
CA LEU A 179 -10.65 6.43 -10.92
C LEU A 179 -10.07 7.86 -10.73
N LEU A 180 -9.84 8.61 -11.82
CA LEU A 180 -9.32 9.98 -11.77
C LEU A 180 -10.39 11.00 -12.20
N PRO A 181 -10.40 12.19 -11.58
CA PRO A 181 -11.38 13.23 -11.90
C PRO A 181 -11.15 13.88 -13.27
N GLU A 182 -9.92 13.83 -13.78
CA GLU A 182 -9.50 14.46 -15.03
C GLU A 182 -8.65 13.50 -15.88
N LYS A 183 -8.47 13.85 -17.16
CA LYS A 183 -7.59 13.06 -18.05
C LYS A 183 -6.13 13.22 -17.62
N ALA A 184 -5.35 12.17 -17.81
CA ALA A 184 -3.95 12.12 -17.39
C ALA A 184 -3.03 11.64 -18.50
N TRP A 185 -1.74 11.99 -18.44
CA TRP A 185 -0.70 11.20 -19.08
C TRP A 185 -0.47 9.96 -18.24
N VAL A 186 -0.56 8.77 -18.84
CA VAL A 186 -0.60 7.50 -18.11
C VAL A 186 0.56 6.62 -18.54
N THR A 187 1.25 6.03 -17.57
CA THR A 187 2.24 4.97 -17.78
C THR A 187 1.86 3.77 -16.93
N GLN A 188 1.60 2.63 -17.55
CA GLN A 188 1.32 1.39 -16.82
C GLN A 188 2.61 0.80 -16.28
N LEU A 189 2.61 0.46 -15.00
CA LEU A 189 3.80 0.02 -14.26
C LEU A 189 3.94 -1.50 -14.23
N ASP A 190 2.85 -2.24 -14.43
CA ASP A 190 2.78 -3.70 -14.30
C ASP A 190 2.68 -4.43 -15.66
N ILE A 191 3.27 -3.83 -16.70
CA ILE A 191 3.47 -4.48 -18.00
C ILE A 191 4.82 -5.21 -17.98
N GLU A 192 4.84 -6.43 -18.49
CA GLU A 192 6.09 -7.12 -18.81
C GLU A 192 6.83 -6.34 -19.90
N LYS A 193 7.93 -5.69 -19.54
CA LYS A 193 8.84 -5.09 -20.50
C LYS A 193 9.41 -6.20 -21.37
N LYS A 194 8.85 -6.39 -22.57
CA LYS A 194 9.53 -7.18 -23.60
C LYS A 194 10.89 -6.54 -23.82
N ASP A 195 11.93 -7.34 -23.69
CA ASP A 195 13.32 -6.92 -23.90
C ASP A 195 13.54 -6.66 -25.40
N ILE A 196 13.14 -5.48 -25.88
CA ILE A 196 13.15 -5.13 -27.32
C ILE A 196 14.53 -4.71 -27.82
N GLY A 197 15.63 -5.19 -27.22
CA GLY A 197 16.92 -4.53 -27.40
C GLY A 197 18.20 -5.32 -27.15
N LEU A 198 18.34 -6.56 -27.62
CA LEU A 198 19.68 -7.16 -27.82
C LEU A 198 19.82 -8.14 -28.99
N GLN A 199 18.73 -8.54 -29.67
CA GLN A 199 18.80 -9.47 -30.81
C GLN A 199 19.00 -8.80 -32.19
N ARG A 200 18.75 -7.48 -32.35
CA ARG A 200 18.90 -6.80 -33.66
C ARG A 200 20.27 -6.21 -33.95
N LEU A 201 21.23 -6.31 -33.02
CA LEU A 201 22.61 -5.81 -33.22
C LEU A 201 23.63 -6.91 -33.58
N LYS A 202 23.22 -8.19 -33.65
CA LYS A 202 24.11 -9.30 -34.05
C LYS A 202 24.07 -9.61 -35.56
N ASP A 203 23.07 -9.11 -36.28
CA ASP A 203 22.89 -9.41 -37.71
C ASP A 203 23.46 -8.36 -38.68
N PHE A 204 24.01 -7.25 -38.16
CA PHE A 204 24.69 -6.21 -38.97
C PHE A 204 26.22 -6.29 -38.92
N GLY A 205 26.76 -7.39 -38.37
CA GLY A 205 28.20 -7.61 -38.19
C GLY A 205 28.73 -8.88 -38.85
N LYS A 206 28.19 -9.27 -40.01
CA LYS A 206 28.78 -10.28 -40.89
C LYS A 206 28.90 -9.76 -42.31
#